data_AF-A0A285CIE3-F1
#
_entry.id   AF-A0A285CIE3-F1
#
_cell.length_a   1.000
_cell.length_b   1.000
_cell.length_c   1.000
_cell.angle_alpha   90.00
_cell.angle_beta   90.00
_cell.angle_gamma   90.00
#
_symmetry.space_group_name_H-M   'P 1'
#
loop_
_entity.id
_entity.type
_entity.pdbx_description
1 polymer ?
#
loop_
_entity_poly.entity_id
_entity_poly.type
_entity_poly.pdbx_seq_one_letter_code
_entity_poly.pdbx_strand_id
1 'polypeptide(L)'
;MNGRADLNVTMENPAEFGAKLKEAIAGIRERSPRDAVAERTSAGFSCMAEAMRLAVAGAEPGGVRVDESGTLKAVVEMDAGDGRPLLTEIELTADTPFSPDYTYAGDGKWQIQEDVLDEKGKPAKVRKADGTLSTRNQKIIRTIDQADVPVASRWGKNRIAMLRDALPIRDLMKRQFVLEVQDGTEKQIARNREKLNAAHDAFVKAHGPLTKASTARMLLTMPDGALALGAEEIVEGKPQKAAIMSRRVTMPPAPITAAKDASEAVAVSLSERGEIDLERVAQLLGTDQAGAEKALSEGESPRAFFDPETGRWEPADLYLSGLVRRKLNAAIAAGLDANIKALDAVQPPRWEAGDITPNLGSTWIPPQVYADFLKHLGYGRSAVVFQPVSNLFGVQADGNPASQWATSDRALSPAEIVERLLNSAPLKVTYRDSEGKTHVDEEATAESQIKGTEIFNEFLDWAFQSDDLPRRLPSGPGRRPLP
;
A
#
# COMPACT_ATOMS: atom_id res chain seq x y z
N MET A 1 37.85 -6.24 -44.84
CA MET A 1 38.97 -6.79 -44.04
C MET A 1 39.61 -5.63 -43.32
N ASN A 2 39.43 -5.47 -42.02
CA ASN A 2 40.22 -4.55 -41.19
C ASN A 2 40.53 -5.27 -39.87
N GLY A 3 41.82 -5.35 -39.58
CA GLY A 3 42.41 -6.24 -38.58
C GLY A 3 42.04 -5.87 -37.15
N ARG A 4 41.77 -6.89 -36.34
CA ARG A 4 41.73 -6.80 -34.89
C ARG A 4 43.15 -6.52 -34.39
N ALA A 5 43.32 -5.47 -33.59
CA ALA A 5 44.54 -5.25 -32.84
C ALA A 5 44.54 -6.25 -31.67
N ASP A 6 45.35 -7.30 -31.77
CA ASP A 6 45.60 -8.22 -30.67
C ASP A 6 46.42 -7.49 -29.58
N LEU A 7 45.82 -7.27 -28.42
CA LEU A 7 46.50 -6.80 -27.22
C LEU A 7 47.36 -7.94 -26.65
N ASN A 8 48.63 -7.99 -27.05
CA ASN A 8 49.63 -8.86 -26.43
C ASN A 8 50.05 -8.29 -25.06
N VAL A 9 49.53 -8.85 -23.98
CA VAL A 9 50.03 -8.62 -22.62
C VAL A 9 51.25 -9.51 -22.40
N THR A 10 52.46 -8.97 -22.57
CA THR A 10 53.69 -9.67 -22.18
C THR A 10 53.90 -9.54 -20.67
N MET A 11 53.85 -10.65 -19.95
CA MET A 11 54.23 -10.71 -18.54
C MET A 11 55.74 -10.88 -18.40
N GLU A 12 56.36 -10.13 -17.48
CA GLU A 12 57.83 -10.12 -17.26
C GLU A 12 58.39 -11.45 -16.71
N ASN A 13 57.55 -12.31 -16.10
CA ASN A 13 57.97 -13.61 -15.57
C ASN A 13 56.95 -14.71 -15.87
N PRO A 14 57.13 -15.48 -16.97
CA PRO A 14 56.20 -16.55 -17.37
C PRO A 14 56.03 -17.67 -16.33
N ALA A 15 57.01 -17.84 -15.44
CA ALA A 15 56.98 -18.86 -14.40
C ALA A 15 55.93 -18.56 -13.29
N GLU A 16 55.56 -17.29 -13.10
CA GLU A 16 54.57 -16.87 -12.09
C GLU A 16 53.12 -16.94 -12.59
N PHE A 17 52.91 -17.05 -13.90
CA PHE A 17 51.57 -17.07 -14.49
C PHE A 17 50.72 -18.22 -13.93
N GLY A 18 51.31 -19.42 -13.80
CA GLY A 18 50.63 -20.57 -13.24
C GLY A 18 50.20 -20.39 -11.79
N ALA A 19 50.98 -19.64 -10.99
CA ALA A 19 50.66 -19.35 -9.59
C ALA A 19 49.55 -18.30 -9.48
N LYS A 20 49.66 -17.20 -10.22
CA LYS A 20 48.64 -16.13 -10.25
C LYS A 20 47.32 -16.60 -10.87
N LEU A 21 47.37 -17.49 -11.86
CA LEU A 21 46.16 -18.11 -12.42
C LEU A 21 45.49 -19.04 -11.39
N LYS A 22 46.27 -19.82 -10.62
CA LYS A 22 45.71 -20.64 -9.53
C LYS A 22 45.09 -19.80 -8.43
N GLU A 23 45.72 -18.69 -8.05
CA GLU A 23 45.19 -17.73 -7.07
C GLU A 23 43.91 -17.06 -7.59
N ALA A 24 43.90 -16.63 -8.85
CA ALA A 24 42.71 -16.07 -9.50
C ALA A 24 41.57 -17.09 -9.59
N ILE A 25 41.85 -18.35 -9.96
CA ILE A 25 40.86 -19.43 -10.00
C ILE A 25 40.33 -19.75 -8.60
N ALA A 26 41.20 -19.78 -7.57
CA ALA A 26 40.81 -19.96 -6.18
C ALA A 26 39.97 -18.80 -5.62
N GLY A 27 40.15 -17.60 -6.17
CA GLY A 27 39.35 -16.40 -5.84
C GLY A 27 38.02 -16.29 -6.57
N ILE A 28 37.76 -17.11 -7.61
CA ILE A 28 36.46 -17.16 -8.29
C ILE A 28 35.48 -17.86 -7.35
N ARG A 29 34.57 -17.07 -6.75
CA ARG A 29 33.43 -17.60 -5.99
C ARG A 29 32.59 -18.47 -6.93
N GLU A 30 32.48 -19.76 -6.63
CA GLU A 30 31.61 -20.67 -7.39
C GLU A 30 30.21 -20.06 -7.49
N ARG A 31 29.75 -19.84 -8.72
CA ARG A 31 28.39 -19.38 -8.98
C ARG A 31 27.48 -20.56 -8.65
N SER A 32 26.58 -20.38 -7.67
CA SER A 32 25.61 -21.44 -7.36
C SER A 32 24.89 -21.89 -8.64
N PRO A 33 24.61 -23.19 -8.80
CA PRO A 33 23.85 -23.70 -9.94
C PRO A 33 22.56 -22.89 -10.14
N ARG A 34 22.15 -22.66 -11.40
CA ARG A 34 20.92 -21.90 -11.70
C ARG A 34 19.70 -22.50 -11.02
N ASP A 35 19.64 -23.84 -10.93
CA ASP A 35 18.56 -24.57 -10.28
C ASP A 35 18.49 -24.24 -8.78
N ALA A 36 19.63 -24.15 -8.09
CA ALA A 36 19.69 -23.76 -6.68
C ALA A 36 19.28 -22.29 -6.44
N VAL A 37 19.37 -21.42 -7.45
CA VAL A 37 18.81 -20.06 -7.35
C VAL A 37 17.31 -20.10 -7.54
N ALA A 38 16.81 -20.84 -8.54
CA ALA A 38 15.37 -21.00 -8.79
C ALA A 38 14.65 -21.64 -7.60
N GLU A 39 15.21 -22.69 -7.00
CA GLU A 39 14.67 -23.34 -5.79
C GLU A 39 14.60 -22.37 -4.60
N ARG A 40 15.67 -21.60 -4.36
CA ARG A 40 15.68 -20.57 -3.30
C ARG A 40 14.65 -19.48 -3.56
N THR A 41 14.52 -19.01 -4.80
CA THR A 41 13.51 -18.02 -5.18
C THR A 41 12.10 -18.57 -4.99
N SER A 42 11.85 -19.82 -5.37
CA SER A 42 10.56 -20.48 -5.17
C SER A 42 10.23 -20.65 -3.68
N ALA A 43 11.19 -21.10 -2.87
CA ALA A 43 11.01 -21.25 -1.42
C ALA A 43 10.70 -19.90 -0.75
N GLY A 44 11.44 -18.84 -1.13
CA GLY A 44 11.19 -17.49 -0.66
C GLY A 44 9.81 -16.96 -1.06
N PHE A 45 9.36 -17.22 -2.29
CA PHE A 45 8.02 -16.84 -2.73
C PHE A 45 6.92 -17.57 -1.96
N SER A 46 7.05 -18.89 -1.76
CA SER A 46 6.10 -19.69 -0.99
C SER A 46 5.97 -19.19 0.45
N CYS A 47 7.10 -18.88 1.09
CA CYS A 47 7.11 -18.30 2.43
C CYS A 47 6.40 -16.94 2.48
N MET A 48 6.70 -16.03 1.54
CA MET A 48 6.02 -14.74 1.48
C MET A 48 4.52 -14.86 1.24
N ALA A 49 4.10 -15.78 0.36
CA ALA A 49 2.69 -16.05 0.10
C ALA A 49 1.96 -16.55 1.35
N GLU A 50 2.60 -17.44 2.12
CA GLU A 50 2.06 -17.91 3.40
C GLU A 50 1.96 -16.78 4.43
N ALA A 51 3.02 -15.98 4.58
CA ALA A 51 3.02 -14.82 5.47
C ALA A 51 1.91 -13.82 5.13
N MET A 52 1.71 -13.54 3.84
CA MET A 52 0.60 -12.70 3.37
C MET A 52 -0.76 -13.31 3.71
N ARG A 53 -0.94 -14.62 3.51
CA ARG A 53 -2.19 -15.32 3.88
C ARG A 53 -2.48 -15.18 5.38
N LEU A 54 -1.46 -15.37 6.21
CA LEU A 54 -1.58 -15.22 7.67
C LEU A 54 -1.90 -13.78 8.08
N ALA A 55 -1.25 -12.79 7.46
CA ALA A 55 -1.52 -11.38 7.70
C ALA A 55 -2.96 -10.99 7.30
N VAL A 56 -3.43 -11.44 6.14
CA VAL A 56 -4.82 -11.20 5.68
C VAL A 56 -5.83 -11.86 6.61
N ALA A 57 -5.50 -13.03 7.17
CA ALA A 57 -6.33 -13.70 8.17
C ALA A 57 -6.28 -13.03 9.57
N GLY A 58 -5.49 -11.97 9.75
CA GLY A 58 -5.30 -11.32 11.04
C GLY A 58 -4.60 -12.22 12.07
N ALA A 59 -3.75 -13.15 11.61
CA ALA A 59 -2.98 -14.01 12.49
C ALA A 59 -1.85 -13.22 13.18
N GLU A 60 -1.65 -13.49 14.46
CA GLU A 60 -0.65 -12.82 15.29
C GLU A 60 0.37 -13.85 15.83
N PRO A 61 1.64 -13.46 16.05
CA PRO A 61 2.64 -14.32 16.68
C PRO A 61 2.14 -14.92 18.00
N GLY A 62 2.35 -16.22 18.20
CA GLY A 62 1.86 -16.96 19.36
C GLY A 62 0.38 -17.36 19.27
N GLY A 63 -0.34 -16.96 18.22
CA GLY A 63 -1.69 -17.42 17.95
C GLY A 63 -1.73 -18.92 17.69
N VAL A 64 -2.62 -19.63 18.39
CA VAL A 64 -2.77 -21.09 18.26
C VAL A 64 -4.15 -21.43 17.73
N ARG A 65 -4.24 -22.40 16.82
CA ARG A 65 -5.51 -22.95 16.33
C ARG A 65 -5.41 -24.46 16.10
N VAL A 66 -6.57 -25.10 16.02
CA VAL A 66 -6.69 -26.47 15.51
C VAL A 66 -7.12 -26.36 14.05
N ASP A 67 -6.40 -27.01 13.14
CA ASP A 67 -6.77 -27.06 11.72
C ASP A 67 -7.85 -28.10 11.44
N GLU A 68 -8.29 -28.20 10.18
CA GLU A 68 -9.34 -29.14 9.76
C GLU A 68 -8.98 -30.61 9.98
N SER A 69 -7.68 -30.93 10.06
CA SER A 69 -7.20 -32.28 10.35
C SER A 69 -7.16 -32.62 11.84
N GLY A 70 -7.45 -31.65 12.72
CA GLY A 70 -7.31 -31.80 14.16
C GLY A 70 -5.89 -31.53 14.67
N THR A 71 -5.00 -31.03 13.81
CA THR A 71 -3.61 -30.73 14.15
C THR A 71 -3.51 -29.36 14.80
N LEU A 72 -2.75 -29.27 15.90
CA LEU A 72 -2.47 -27.99 16.54
C LEU A 72 -1.43 -27.23 15.74
N LYS A 73 -1.75 -25.98 15.40
CA LYS A 73 -0.89 -25.08 14.65
C LYS A 73 -0.64 -23.81 15.46
N ALA A 74 0.60 -23.33 15.43
CA ALA A 74 1.00 -22.09 16.08
C ALA A 74 1.63 -21.15 15.05
N VAL A 75 1.24 -19.88 15.10
CA VAL A 75 1.84 -18.83 14.29
C VAL A 75 3.12 -18.37 15.00
N VAL A 76 4.23 -18.37 14.28
CA VAL A 76 5.54 -17.95 14.78
C VAL A 76 6.16 -16.93 13.85
N GLU A 77 7.03 -16.09 14.41
CA GLU A 77 7.91 -15.23 13.63
C GLU A 77 9.09 -16.05 13.11
N MET A 78 9.31 -15.94 11.81
CA MET A 78 10.39 -16.60 11.10
C MET A 78 11.39 -15.58 10.55
N ASP A 79 12.66 -15.76 10.90
CA ASP A 79 13.74 -14.94 10.36
C ASP A 79 14.12 -15.41 8.95
N ALA A 80 13.80 -14.57 7.95
CA ALA A 80 14.13 -14.80 6.55
C ALA A 80 15.53 -14.29 6.16
N GLY A 81 16.28 -13.69 7.10
CA GLY A 81 17.65 -13.20 6.91
C GLY A 81 17.78 -11.77 6.36
N ASP A 82 16.67 -11.10 6.05
CA ASP A 82 16.62 -9.70 5.59
C ASP A 82 16.38 -8.70 6.75
N GLY A 83 16.30 -9.20 7.98
CA GLY A 83 16.06 -8.40 9.19
C GLY A 83 14.59 -8.05 9.43
N ARG A 84 13.65 -8.59 8.64
CA ARG A 84 12.21 -8.46 8.86
C ARG A 84 11.59 -9.84 9.06
N PRO A 85 11.11 -10.18 10.26
CA PRO A 85 10.48 -11.47 10.47
C PRO A 85 9.21 -11.60 9.61
N LEU A 86 9.02 -12.77 9.03
CA LEU A 86 7.81 -13.17 8.33
C LEU A 86 6.98 -14.07 9.24
N LEU A 87 5.65 -14.02 9.11
CA LEU A 87 4.79 -14.97 9.82
C LEU A 87 4.80 -16.31 9.09
N THR A 88 4.92 -17.39 9.85
CA THR A 88 4.72 -18.76 9.35
C THR A 88 3.93 -19.57 10.36
N GLU A 89 3.38 -20.70 9.93
CA GLU A 89 2.61 -21.60 10.77
C GLU A 89 3.32 -22.94 10.94
N ILE A 90 3.59 -23.30 12.19
CA ILE A 90 4.25 -24.57 12.52
C ILE A 90 3.28 -25.52 13.21
N GLU A 91 3.56 -26.81 13.13
CA GLU A 91 2.88 -27.79 13.99
C GLU A 91 3.34 -27.62 15.44
N LEU A 92 2.36 -27.47 16.32
CA LEU A 92 2.58 -27.32 17.75
C LEU A 92 2.48 -28.68 18.44
N THR A 93 3.63 -29.18 18.87
CA THR A 93 3.81 -30.50 19.50
C THR A 93 4.37 -30.37 20.92
N ALA A 94 4.44 -31.49 21.64
CA ALA A 94 5.07 -31.52 22.96
C ALA A 94 6.57 -31.17 22.91
N ASP A 95 7.22 -31.33 21.75
CA ASP A 95 8.64 -31.08 21.59
C ASP A 95 8.95 -29.68 21.04
N THR A 96 7.92 -28.93 20.64
CA THR A 96 8.07 -27.55 20.17
C THR A 96 8.60 -26.67 21.31
N PRO A 97 9.56 -25.76 21.05
CA PRO A 97 9.98 -24.75 22.01
C PRO A 97 8.81 -23.90 22.52
N PHE A 98 8.84 -23.61 23.81
CA PHE A 98 7.90 -22.72 24.50
C PHE A 98 8.58 -21.42 24.97
N SER A 99 9.91 -21.41 25.12
CA SER A 99 10.64 -20.21 25.56
C SER A 99 10.65 -19.15 24.45
N PRO A 100 10.47 -17.86 24.77
CA PRO A 100 10.59 -16.77 23.80
C PRO A 100 12.03 -16.59 23.27
N ASP A 101 13.02 -17.27 23.87
CA ASP A 101 14.41 -17.22 23.43
C ASP A 101 14.67 -17.97 22.11
N TYR A 102 13.73 -18.82 21.68
CA TYR A 102 13.84 -19.57 20.44
C TYR A 102 13.10 -18.86 19.30
N THR A 103 13.81 -18.57 18.22
CA THR A 103 13.25 -18.03 16.98
C THR A 103 13.23 -19.11 15.90
N TYR A 104 12.32 -19.00 14.94
CA TYR A 104 12.23 -19.94 13.82
C TYR A 104 12.96 -19.35 12.61
N ALA A 105 13.69 -20.18 11.87
CA ALA A 105 14.46 -19.74 10.71
C ALA A 105 13.80 -20.17 9.40
N GLY A 106 14.10 -19.44 8.31
CA GLY A 106 13.61 -19.75 6.96
C GLY A 106 13.94 -21.14 6.43
N ASP A 107 14.93 -21.83 7.01
CA ASP A 107 15.31 -23.21 6.69
C ASP A 107 14.54 -24.27 7.52
N GLY A 108 13.57 -23.84 8.32
CA GLY A 108 12.72 -24.69 9.14
C GLY A 108 13.34 -25.13 10.47
N LYS A 109 14.48 -24.55 10.86
CA LYS A 109 15.17 -24.87 12.11
C LYS A 109 14.93 -23.82 13.20
N TRP A 110 15.17 -24.22 14.44
CA TRP A 110 15.12 -23.30 15.58
C TRP A 110 16.47 -22.60 15.75
N GLN A 111 16.43 -21.38 16.26
CA GLN A 111 17.60 -20.57 16.53
C GLN A 111 17.50 -20.00 17.95
N ILE A 112 18.63 -19.83 18.60
CA ILE A 112 18.74 -19.19 19.91
C ILE A 112 19.86 -18.16 19.89
N GLN A 113 19.65 -17.02 20.54
CA GLN A 113 20.69 -16.02 20.76
C GLN A 113 21.47 -16.34 22.03
N GLU A 114 22.77 -16.55 21.88
CA GLU A 114 23.68 -16.81 23.00
C GLU A 114 24.75 -15.72 23.08
N ASP A 115 25.16 -15.39 24.29
CA ASP A 115 26.29 -14.48 24.52
C ASP A 115 27.59 -15.20 24.13
N VAL A 116 28.42 -14.55 23.31
CA VAL A 116 29.78 -15.01 23.04
C VAL A 116 30.56 -14.93 24.34
N LEU A 117 31.21 -16.02 24.74
CA LEU A 117 32.04 -16.05 25.94
C LEU A 117 33.49 -15.68 25.61
N ASP A 118 34.13 -14.92 26.50
CA ASP A 118 35.57 -14.64 26.47
C ASP A 118 36.38 -15.84 27.01
N GLU A 119 37.72 -15.73 26.95
CA GLU A 119 38.65 -16.77 27.45
C GLU A 119 38.46 -17.11 28.94
N LYS A 120 37.74 -16.28 29.70
CA LYS A 120 37.44 -16.47 31.12
C LYS A 120 35.99 -16.93 31.36
N GLY A 121 35.26 -17.28 30.28
CA GLY A 121 33.89 -17.76 30.34
C GLY A 121 32.85 -16.67 30.66
N LYS A 122 33.20 -15.38 30.51
CA LYS A 122 32.26 -14.25 30.71
C LYS A 122 31.74 -13.74 29.37
N PRO A 123 30.52 -13.15 29.32
CA PRO A 123 30.01 -12.55 28.09
C PRO A 123 30.95 -11.46 27.54
N ALA A 124 31.48 -11.71 26.35
CA ALA A 124 32.31 -10.78 25.59
C ALA A 124 31.50 -9.52 25.27
N LYS A 125 32.13 -8.34 25.34
CA LYS A 125 31.48 -7.06 25.04
C LYS A 125 31.69 -6.69 23.58
N VAL A 126 30.66 -6.11 22.95
CA VAL A 126 30.75 -5.61 21.56
C VAL A 126 31.82 -4.52 21.49
N ARG A 127 32.78 -4.65 20.57
CA ARG A 127 33.75 -3.58 20.26
C ARG A 127 33.10 -2.54 19.36
N LYS A 128 33.19 -1.27 19.74
CA LYS A 128 32.78 -0.13 18.91
C LYS A 128 33.84 0.17 17.84
N ALA A 129 33.46 0.95 16.83
CA ALA A 129 34.36 1.37 15.74
C ALA A 129 35.57 2.17 16.23
N ASP A 130 35.46 2.82 17.40
CA ASP A 130 36.53 3.56 18.08
C ASP A 130 37.48 2.66 18.91
N GLY A 131 37.28 1.34 18.89
CA GLY A 131 38.08 0.37 19.64
C GLY A 131 37.68 0.21 21.11
N THR A 132 36.74 1.01 21.63
CA THR A 132 36.24 0.89 23.01
C THR A 132 35.22 -0.24 23.14
N LEU A 133 35.13 -0.81 24.34
CA LEU A 133 34.13 -1.85 24.64
C LEU A 133 32.78 -1.20 24.96
N SER A 134 31.73 -1.73 24.34
CA SER A 134 30.35 -1.37 24.62
C SER A 134 29.88 -1.98 25.95
N THR A 135 28.80 -1.44 26.51
CA THR A 135 28.09 -2.07 27.62
C THR A 135 27.33 -3.33 27.18
N ARG A 136 27.05 -3.48 25.89
CA ARG A 136 26.31 -4.61 25.29
C ARG A 136 27.20 -5.85 25.12
N ASN A 137 26.65 -7.02 25.44
CA ASN A 137 27.29 -8.30 25.16
C ASN A 137 27.24 -8.58 23.65
N GLN A 138 28.30 -9.20 23.14
CA GLN A 138 28.34 -9.75 21.80
C GLN A 138 27.49 -11.02 21.78
N LYS A 139 26.57 -11.10 20.83
CA LYS A 139 25.66 -12.23 20.65
C LYS A 139 25.95 -12.96 19.36
N ILE A 140 25.74 -14.27 19.38
CA ILE A 140 25.73 -15.13 18.20
C ILE A 140 24.38 -15.85 18.11
N ILE A 141 23.94 -16.12 16.89
CA ILE A 141 22.76 -16.93 16.62
C ILE A 141 23.24 -18.36 16.39
N ARG A 142 22.80 -19.29 17.23
CA ARG A 142 23.07 -20.72 17.08
C ARG A 142 21.81 -21.40 16.56
N THR A 143 21.95 -22.12 15.45
CA THR A 143 20.88 -23.00 14.95
C THR A 143 20.87 -24.30 15.75
N ILE A 144 19.69 -24.77 16.13
CA ILE A 144 19.47 -25.95 16.95
C ILE A 144 18.32 -26.77 16.35
N ASP A 145 18.49 -28.09 16.31
CA ASP A 145 17.41 -28.98 15.90
C ASP A 145 16.39 -29.12 17.04
N GLN A 146 15.12 -29.33 16.70
CA GLN A 146 14.04 -29.41 17.71
C GLN A 146 14.29 -30.50 18.77
N ALA A 147 14.97 -31.59 18.39
CA ALA A 147 15.32 -32.68 19.30
C ALA A 147 16.32 -32.26 20.40
N ASP A 148 17.14 -31.25 20.15
CA ASP A 148 18.20 -30.77 21.06
C ASP A 148 17.71 -29.67 22.01
N VAL A 149 16.51 -29.13 21.79
CA VAL A 149 15.89 -28.13 22.68
C VAL A 149 15.75 -28.75 24.07
N PRO A 150 16.21 -28.14 25.18
CA PRO A 150 16.08 -28.72 26.51
C PRO A 150 14.62 -28.99 26.89
N VAL A 151 14.34 -30.13 27.54
CA VAL A 151 12.97 -30.56 27.90
C VAL A 151 12.22 -29.49 28.71
N ALA A 152 12.92 -28.76 29.59
CA ALA A 152 12.34 -27.68 30.39
C ALA A 152 11.86 -26.47 29.55
N SER A 153 12.42 -26.29 28.36
CA SER A 153 12.10 -25.22 27.41
C SER A 153 11.05 -25.61 26.37
N ARG A 154 10.58 -26.86 26.38
CA ARG A 154 9.55 -27.36 25.45
C ARG A 154 8.14 -27.14 26.02
N TRP A 155 7.13 -27.22 25.16
CA TRP A 155 5.73 -27.22 25.58
C TRP A 155 5.42 -28.37 26.54
N GLY A 156 5.83 -29.59 26.18
CA GLY A 156 5.56 -30.80 26.95
C GLY A 156 4.11 -31.29 26.82
N LYS A 157 3.91 -32.60 27.04
CA LYS A 157 2.62 -33.27 26.80
C LYS A 157 1.46 -32.67 27.62
N ASN A 158 1.74 -32.31 28.88
CA ASN A 158 0.71 -31.78 29.78
C ASN A 158 0.21 -30.39 29.35
N ARG A 159 1.11 -29.48 28.92
CA ARG A 159 0.69 -28.16 28.42
C ARG A 159 -0.05 -28.28 27.10
N ILE A 160 0.37 -29.18 26.21
CA ILE A 160 -0.35 -29.44 24.95
C ILE A 160 -1.76 -29.96 25.21
N ALA A 161 -1.94 -30.91 26.13
CA ALA A 161 -3.27 -31.41 26.50
C ALA A 161 -4.14 -30.28 27.10
N MET A 162 -3.60 -29.51 28.04
CA MET A 162 -4.29 -28.37 28.64
C MET A 162 -4.66 -27.31 27.61
N LEU A 163 -3.77 -27.00 26.66
CA LEU A 163 -4.03 -26.06 25.59
C LEU A 163 -5.18 -26.55 24.69
N ARG A 164 -5.17 -27.82 24.27
CA ARG A 164 -6.26 -28.40 23.47
C ARG A 164 -7.62 -28.26 24.15
N ASP A 165 -7.68 -28.46 25.46
CA ASP A 165 -8.92 -28.36 26.22
C ASP A 165 -9.37 -26.91 26.44
N ALA A 166 -8.43 -25.94 26.45
CA ALA A 166 -8.73 -24.53 26.63
C ALA A 166 -9.16 -23.79 25.34
N LEU A 167 -8.68 -24.23 24.16
CA LEU A 167 -9.01 -23.58 22.89
C LEU A 167 -10.52 -23.53 22.59
N PRO A 168 -11.32 -24.59 22.82
CA PRO A 168 -12.77 -24.52 22.66
C PRO A 168 -13.41 -23.43 23.50
N ILE A 169 -12.96 -23.21 24.75
CA ILE A 169 -13.49 -22.17 25.63
C ILE A 169 -13.24 -20.80 25.00
N ARG A 170 -12.01 -20.56 24.55
CA ARG A 170 -11.62 -19.33 23.85
C ARG A 170 -12.48 -19.08 22.61
N ASP A 171 -12.61 -20.08 21.75
CA ASP A 171 -13.31 -19.96 20.47
C ASP A 171 -14.82 -19.75 20.69
N LEU A 172 -15.40 -20.44 21.67
CA LEU A 172 -16.79 -20.26 22.07
C LEU A 172 -17.03 -18.91 22.75
N MET A 173 -16.08 -18.39 23.53
CA MET A 173 -16.11 -17.03 24.07
C MET A 173 -16.11 -15.98 22.95
N LYS A 174 -15.18 -16.07 21.99
CA LYS A 174 -15.17 -15.20 20.79
C LYS A 174 -16.51 -15.25 20.08
N ARG A 175 -17.02 -16.46 19.84
CA ARG A 175 -18.30 -16.66 19.16
C ARG A 175 -19.47 -16.08 19.96
N GLN A 176 -19.44 -16.18 21.29
CA GLN A 176 -20.48 -15.65 22.16
C GLN A 176 -20.54 -14.11 22.07
N PHE A 177 -19.39 -13.43 22.12
CA PHE A 177 -19.33 -11.98 21.93
C PHE A 177 -19.87 -11.56 20.57
N VAL A 178 -19.45 -12.24 19.49
CA VAL A 178 -19.95 -11.95 18.13
C VAL A 178 -21.48 -12.12 18.06
N LEU A 179 -22.03 -13.19 18.63
CA LEU A 179 -23.48 -13.42 18.65
C LEU A 179 -24.22 -12.39 19.50
N GLU A 180 -23.64 -11.91 20.60
CA GLU A 180 -24.27 -10.89 21.44
C GLU A 180 -24.23 -9.50 20.80
N VAL A 181 -23.14 -9.15 20.10
CA VAL A 181 -22.99 -7.88 19.37
C VAL A 181 -23.85 -7.82 18.11
N GLN A 182 -23.88 -8.89 17.30
CA GLN A 182 -24.60 -8.93 16.02
C GLN A 182 -26.10 -9.30 16.15
N ASP A 183 -26.66 -9.14 17.35
CA ASP A 183 -28.01 -9.55 17.72
C ASP A 183 -28.44 -10.94 17.20
N GLY A 184 -27.56 -11.94 17.39
CA GLY A 184 -27.90 -13.34 17.11
C GLY A 184 -29.17 -13.75 17.86
N THR A 185 -29.98 -14.62 17.25
CA THR A 185 -31.24 -15.06 17.87
C THR A 185 -31.01 -15.66 19.26
N GLU A 186 -31.99 -15.53 20.16
CA GLU A 186 -31.90 -16.09 21.53
C GLU A 186 -31.49 -17.57 21.52
N LYS A 187 -31.99 -18.34 20.54
CA LYS A 187 -31.65 -19.76 20.34
C LYS A 187 -30.18 -19.97 19.99
N GLN A 188 -29.59 -19.13 19.12
CA GLN A 188 -28.18 -19.23 18.77
C GLN A 188 -27.28 -18.89 19.95
N ILE A 189 -27.62 -17.83 20.69
CA ILE A 189 -26.91 -17.38 21.89
C ILE A 189 -26.96 -18.46 22.97
N ALA A 190 -28.15 -18.99 23.27
CA ALA A 190 -28.33 -20.05 24.26
C ALA A 190 -27.54 -21.32 23.89
N ARG A 191 -27.60 -21.75 22.63
CA ARG A 191 -26.87 -22.93 22.16
C ARG A 191 -25.35 -22.77 22.24
N ASN A 192 -24.81 -21.59 21.91
CA ASN A 192 -23.37 -21.35 22.04
C ASN A 192 -22.94 -21.29 23.51
N ARG A 193 -23.76 -20.65 24.36
CA ARG A 193 -23.55 -20.58 25.81
C ARG A 193 -23.56 -21.96 26.47
N GLU A 194 -24.44 -22.86 26.05
CA GLU A 194 -24.45 -24.25 26.52
C GLU A 194 -23.14 -24.97 26.20
N LYS A 195 -22.65 -24.84 24.96
CA LYS A 195 -21.35 -25.40 24.56
C LYS A 195 -20.19 -24.81 25.35
N LEU A 196 -20.22 -23.49 25.58
CA LEU A 196 -19.21 -22.78 26.36
C LEU A 196 -19.15 -23.30 27.81
N ASN A 197 -20.32 -23.47 28.43
CA ASN A 197 -20.44 -24.07 29.75
C ASN A 197 -19.88 -25.50 29.80
N ALA A 198 -20.25 -26.34 28.83
CA ALA A 198 -19.77 -27.72 28.78
C ALA A 198 -18.25 -27.80 28.60
N ALA A 199 -17.67 -26.95 27.74
CA ALA A 199 -16.22 -26.88 27.54
C ALA A 199 -15.49 -26.42 28.81
N HIS A 200 -16.03 -25.40 29.50
CA HIS A 200 -15.50 -24.91 30.78
C HIS A 200 -15.54 -25.98 31.87
N ASP A 201 -16.69 -26.64 32.05
CA ASP A 201 -16.85 -27.68 33.07
C ASP A 201 -15.92 -28.88 32.83
N ALA A 202 -15.74 -29.28 31.56
CA ALA A 202 -14.79 -30.32 31.19
C ALA A 202 -13.34 -29.92 31.49
N PHE A 203 -12.96 -28.67 31.17
CA PHE A 203 -11.64 -28.14 31.45
C PHE A 203 -11.34 -28.07 32.94
N VAL A 204 -12.26 -27.51 33.73
CA VAL A 204 -12.09 -27.38 35.19
C VAL A 204 -11.97 -28.74 35.85
N LYS A 205 -12.73 -29.74 35.39
CA LYS A 205 -12.62 -31.12 35.86
C LYS A 205 -11.25 -31.74 35.57
N ALA A 206 -10.64 -31.45 34.43
CA ALA A 206 -9.37 -32.03 34.01
C ALA A 206 -8.14 -31.30 34.57
N HIS A 207 -8.16 -29.96 34.60
CA HIS A 207 -6.97 -29.13 34.85
C HIS A 207 -7.09 -28.21 36.07
N GLY A 208 -8.30 -28.06 36.63
CA GLY A 208 -8.65 -27.04 37.62
C GLY A 208 -9.05 -25.71 36.97
N PRO A 209 -9.23 -24.64 37.77
CA PRO A 209 -9.73 -23.36 37.27
C PRO A 209 -8.78 -22.73 36.25
N LEU A 210 -9.33 -22.03 35.26
CA LEU A 210 -8.57 -21.28 34.25
C LEU A 210 -7.66 -20.22 34.88
N THR A 211 -8.13 -19.59 35.94
CA THR A 211 -7.42 -18.58 36.74
C THR A 211 -6.24 -19.14 37.56
N LYS A 212 -6.03 -20.47 37.59
CA LYS A 212 -4.84 -21.07 38.22
C LYS A 212 -3.56 -20.54 37.55
N ALA A 213 -2.57 -20.16 38.36
CA ALA A 213 -1.35 -19.51 37.88
C ALA A 213 -0.63 -20.23 36.72
N SER A 214 -0.57 -21.57 36.74
CA SER A 214 0.05 -22.36 35.67
C SER A 214 -0.72 -22.27 34.35
N THR A 215 -2.05 -22.28 34.43
CA THR A 215 -2.95 -22.20 33.28
C THR A 215 -2.94 -20.79 32.71
N ALA A 216 -3.07 -19.78 33.58
CA ALA A 216 -3.02 -18.38 33.19
C ALA A 216 -1.68 -18.03 32.51
N ARG A 217 -0.55 -18.46 33.07
CA ARG A 217 0.77 -18.21 32.47
C ARG A 217 0.92 -18.85 31.09
N MET A 218 0.31 -20.02 30.86
CA MET A 218 0.31 -20.67 29.56
C MET A 218 -0.63 -19.95 28.57
N LEU A 219 -1.85 -19.60 28.98
CA LEU A 219 -2.79 -18.95 28.08
C LEU A 219 -2.30 -17.56 27.67
N LEU A 220 -1.72 -16.80 28.61
CA LEU A 220 -1.18 -15.46 28.35
C LEU A 220 0.04 -15.43 27.41
N THR A 221 0.57 -16.58 26.97
CA THR A 221 1.53 -16.60 25.86
C THR A 221 0.87 -16.47 24.49
N MET A 222 -0.46 -16.64 24.42
CA MET A 222 -1.24 -16.43 23.20
C MET A 222 -1.85 -15.02 23.20
N PRO A 223 -1.94 -14.35 22.05
CA PRO A 223 -2.52 -13.01 21.96
C PRO A 223 -3.97 -12.93 22.47
N ASP A 224 -4.75 -13.99 22.24
CA ASP A 224 -6.15 -14.11 22.62
C ASP A 224 -6.38 -14.96 23.88
N GLY A 225 -5.32 -15.31 24.62
CA GLY A 225 -5.43 -16.16 25.80
C GLY A 225 -6.13 -15.49 26.99
N ALA A 226 -6.03 -14.17 27.12
CA ALA A 226 -6.76 -13.41 28.13
C ALA A 226 -8.28 -13.55 27.99
N LEU A 227 -8.78 -13.74 26.76
CA LEU A 227 -10.19 -13.95 26.50
C LEU A 227 -10.69 -15.28 27.06
N ALA A 228 -9.88 -16.33 26.97
CA ALA A 228 -10.19 -17.63 27.58
C ALA A 228 -10.25 -17.51 29.11
N LEU A 229 -9.30 -16.77 29.71
CA LEU A 229 -9.31 -16.49 31.16
C LEU A 229 -10.55 -15.72 31.59
N GLY A 230 -11.06 -14.83 30.75
CA GLY A 230 -12.30 -14.09 30.99
C GLY A 230 -13.57 -14.94 31.08
N ALA A 231 -13.49 -16.26 30.88
CA ALA A 231 -14.59 -17.17 31.21
C ALA A 231 -14.75 -17.35 32.73
N GLU A 232 -13.77 -16.96 33.53
CA GLU A 232 -13.83 -16.96 35.00
C GLU A 232 -13.65 -15.56 35.58
N GLU A 233 -14.37 -15.29 36.66
CA GLU A 233 -14.23 -14.10 37.50
C GLU A 233 -13.90 -14.52 38.94
N ILE A 234 -13.10 -13.70 39.64
CA ILE A 234 -12.77 -13.96 41.05
C ILE A 234 -13.78 -13.21 41.93
N VAL A 235 -14.67 -13.96 42.57
CA VAL A 235 -15.68 -13.43 43.50
C VAL A 235 -15.37 -14.01 44.89
N GLU A 236 -15.16 -13.13 45.87
CA GLU A 236 -14.79 -13.53 47.25
C GLU A 236 -13.55 -14.45 47.30
N GLY A 237 -12.57 -14.21 46.42
CA GLY A 237 -11.34 -15.00 46.34
C GLY A 237 -11.50 -16.39 45.72
N LYS A 238 -12.67 -16.72 45.16
CA LYS A 238 -12.94 -17.98 44.47
C LYS A 238 -13.25 -17.76 42.99
N PRO A 239 -12.75 -18.62 42.09
CA PRO A 239 -13.12 -18.55 40.68
C PRO A 239 -14.58 -18.98 40.49
N GLN A 240 -15.33 -18.16 39.76
CA GLN A 240 -16.71 -18.40 39.36
C GLN A 240 -16.85 -18.18 37.84
N LYS A 241 -17.86 -18.79 37.22
CA LYS A 241 -18.15 -18.59 35.80
C LYS A 241 -18.55 -17.13 35.54
N ALA A 242 -17.98 -16.52 34.51
CA ALA A 242 -18.28 -15.15 34.13
C ALA A 242 -19.75 -14.98 33.68
N ALA A 243 -20.29 -13.77 33.85
CA ALA A 243 -21.69 -13.45 33.56
C ALA A 243 -22.15 -13.81 32.12
N ILE A 244 -21.24 -13.76 31.13
CA ILE A 244 -21.52 -14.12 29.73
C ILE A 244 -21.98 -15.58 29.56
N MET A 245 -21.61 -16.44 30.52
CA MET A 245 -21.98 -17.86 30.54
C MET A 245 -23.38 -18.11 31.10
N SER A 246 -24.07 -17.09 31.64
CA SER A 246 -25.42 -17.21 32.19
C SER A 246 -26.42 -16.25 31.56
N ARG A 247 -25.99 -15.05 31.17
CA ARG A 247 -26.84 -14.00 30.58
C ARG A 247 -26.12 -13.24 29.49
N ARG A 248 -26.87 -12.50 28.67
CA ARG A 248 -26.31 -11.56 27.69
C ARG A 248 -25.63 -10.42 28.46
N VAL A 249 -24.37 -10.13 28.12
CA VAL A 249 -23.56 -9.05 28.73
C VAL A 249 -23.35 -7.89 27.76
N THR A 250 -23.48 -8.15 26.46
CA THR A 250 -23.43 -7.11 25.43
C THR A 250 -24.79 -7.02 24.74
N MET A 251 -25.44 -5.86 24.80
CA MET A 251 -26.61 -5.60 23.97
C MET A 251 -26.16 -5.02 22.63
N PRO A 252 -26.85 -5.35 21.52
CA PRO A 252 -26.66 -4.60 20.29
C PRO A 252 -26.94 -3.11 20.54
N PRO A 253 -26.22 -2.19 19.87
CA PRO A 253 -26.58 -0.78 19.89
C PRO A 253 -28.06 -0.64 19.54
N ALA A 254 -28.84 0.05 20.38
CA ALA A 254 -30.23 0.30 20.05
C ALA A 254 -30.29 1.09 18.74
N PRO A 255 -31.14 0.70 17.77
CA PRO A 255 -31.27 1.46 16.54
C PRO A 255 -31.69 2.88 16.90
N ILE A 256 -31.08 3.87 16.26
CA ILE A 256 -31.46 5.26 16.47
C ILE A 256 -32.86 5.42 15.87
N THR A 257 -33.83 5.78 16.70
CA THR A 257 -35.24 5.85 16.31
C THR A 257 -35.67 7.25 15.89
N ALA A 258 -34.92 8.28 16.28
CA ALA A 258 -35.17 9.67 15.92
C ALA A 258 -33.86 10.47 15.85
N ALA A 259 -33.82 11.45 14.97
CA ALA A 259 -32.74 12.43 14.86
C ALA A 259 -33.26 13.82 15.27
N LYS A 260 -32.40 14.65 15.88
CA LYS A 260 -32.72 16.03 16.29
C LYS A 260 -32.91 16.93 15.06
N ASP A 261 -32.11 16.70 14.03
CA ASP A 261 -32.04 17.49 12.82
C ASP A 261 -31.59 16.66 11.60
N ALA A 262 -31.65 17.26 10.42
CA ALA A 262 -31.29 16.62 9.15
C ALA A 262 -29.80 16.19 9.11
N SER A 263 -28.90 16.91 9.78
CA SER A 263 -27.47 16.59 9.81
C SER A 263 -27.23 15.30 10.60
N GLU A 264 -27.89 15.16 11.75
CA GLU A 264 -27.83 13.92 12.53
C GLU A 264 -28.48 12.76 11.76
N ALA A 265 -29.61 12.97 11.08
CA ALA A 265 -30.24 11.93 10.27
C ALA A 265 -29.33 11.43 9.14
N VAL A 266 -28.63 12.34 8.44
CA VAL A 266 -27.63 12.00 7.42
C VAL A 266 -26.47 11.22 8.01
N ALA A 267 -25.91 11.67 9.14
CA ALA A 267 -24.80 10.99 9.80
C ALA A 267 -25.18 9.56 10.22
N VAL A 268 -26.40 9.37 10.73
CA VAL A 268 -26.92 8.04 11.08
C VAL A 268 -27.07 7.17 9.84
N SER A 269 -27.65 7.68 8.75
CA SER A 269 -27.77 6.92 7.51
C SER A 269 -26.41 6.51 6.95
N LEU A 270 -25.43 7.41 6.92
CA LEU A 270 -24.08 7.12 6.46
C LEU A 270 -23.38 6.08 7.34
N SER A 271 -23.56 6.15 8.66
CA SER A 271 -23.00 5.17 9.61
C SER A 271 -23.63 3.79 9.46
N GLU A 272 -24.95 3.72 9.27
CA GLU A 272 -25.68 2.45 9.18
C GLU A 272 -25.58 1.78 7.80
N ARG A 273 -25.57 2.57 6.71
CA ARG A 273 -25.73 2.08 5.34
C ARG A 273 -24.57 2.42 4.40
N GLY A 274 -23.65 3.29 4.82
CA GLY A 274 -22.54 3.77 3.97
C GLY A 274 -22.96 4.78 2.89
N GLU A 275 -24.25 5.13 2.83
CA GLU A 275 -24.81 6.11 1.89
C GLU A 275 -26.00 6.86 2.52
N ILE A 276 -26.41 7.95 1.88
CA ILE A 276 -27.59 8.73 2.30
C ILE A 276 -28.83 8.05 1.71
N ASP A 277 -29.53 7.28 2.55
CA ASP A 277 -30.79 6.63 2.24
C ASP A 277 -31.94 7.54 2.67
N LEU A 278 -32.68 8.07 1.68
CA LEU A 278 -33.81 8.97 1.89
C LEU A 278 -34.91 8.36 2.77
N GLU A 279 -35.18 7.07 2.63
CA GLU A 279 -36.21 6.39 3.41
C GLU A 279 -35.80 6.33 4.88
N ARG A 280 -34.52 6.02 5.14
CA ARG A 280 -33.99 6.02 6.51
C ARG A 280 -33.97 7.42 7.12
N VAL A 281 -33.58 8.44 6.36
CA VAL A 281 -33.60 9.83 6.82
C VAL A 281 -35.03 10.28 7.13
N ALA A 282 -36.01 9.95 6.27
CA ALA A 282 -37.41 10.26 6.48
C ALA A 282 -37.96 9.62 7.78
N GLN A 283 -37.63 8.35 8.04
CA GLN A 283 -37.98 7.66 9.29
C GLN A 283 -37.39 8.38 10.51
N LEU A 284 -36.12 8.76 10.47
CA LEU A 284 -35.43 9.42 11.59
C LEU A 284 -35.97 10.82 11.88
N LEU A 285 -36.43 11.54 10.86
CA LEU A 285 -37.03 12.87 10.97
C LEU A 285 -38.55 12.82 11.23
N GLY A 286 -39.17 11.64 11.18
CA GLY A 286 -40.62 11.47 11.33
C GLY A 286 -41.42 12.12 10.20
N THR A 287 -40.90 12.11 8.98
CA THR A 287 -41.50 12.74 7.79
C THR A 287 -41.56 11.75 6.62
N ASP A 288 -42.10 12.16 5.46
CA ASP A 288 -42.07 11.39 4.23
C ASP A 288 -40.79 11.67 3.40
N GLN A 289 -40.55 10.92 2.33
CA GLN A 289 -39.33 11.10 1.52
C GLN A 289 -39.24 12.51 0.91
N ALA A 290 -40.37 13.11 0.53
CA ALA A 290 -40.41 14.48 0.02
C ALA A 290 -40.04 15.51 1.08
N GLY A 291 -40.50 15.34 2.33
CA GLY A 291 -40.11 16.17 3.45
C GLY A 291 -38.64 16.00 3.84
N ALA A 292 -38.09 14.78 3.74
CA ALA A 292 -36.68 14.52 3.94
C ALA A 292 -35.82 15.19 2.86
N GLU A 293 -36.18 15.07 1.58
CA GLU A 293 -35.50 15.75 0.46
C GLU A 293 -35.42 17.26 0.67
N LYS A 294 -36.54 17.89 1.09
CA LYS A 294 -36.55 19.31 1.43
C LYS A 294 -35.65 19.64 2.61
N ALA A 295 -35.71 18.85 3.68
CA ALA A 295 -34.87 19.06 4.85
C ALA A 295 -33.36 18.92 4.56
N LEU A 296 -32.99 18.17 3.51
CA LEU A 296 -31.61 17.96 3.09
C LEU A 296 -31.09 19.04 2.13
N SER A 297 -31.92 19.43 1.15
CA SER A 297 -31.52 20.25 0.01
C SER A 297 -31.95 21.72 0.10
N GLU A 298 -32.93 22.04 0.95
CA GLU A 298 -33.44 23.39 1.17
C GLU A 298 -32.94 23.98 2.51
N GLY A 299 -32.92 25.31 2.61
CA GLY A 299 -32.52 26.05 3.81
C GLY A 299 -31.24 26.87 3.68
N GLU A 300 -30.83 27.52 4.78
CA GLU A 300 -29.60 28.35 4.82
C GLU A 300 -28.30 27.51 4.79
N SER A 301 -28.39 26.21 5.06
CA SER A 301 -27.24 25.29 5.08
C SER A 301 -27.66 23.88 4.62
N PRO A 302 -27.78 23.66 3.30
CA PRO A 302 -28.12 22.35 2.76
C PRO A 302 -27.07 21.31 3.16
N ARG A 303 -27.53 20.11 3.54
CA ARG A 303 -26.70 19.02 4.08
C ARG A 303 -26.34 17.98 3.04
N ALA A 304 -27.20 17.78 2.05
CA ALA A 304 -26.99 16.83 0.99
C ALA A 304 -27.75 17.25 -0.27
N PHE A 305 -27.28 16.77 -1.42
CA PHE A 305 -27.92 16.99 -2.72
C PHE A 305 -28.03 15.67 -3.46
N PHE A 306 -29.10 15.54 -4.25
CA PHE A 306 -29.23 14.44 -5.20
C PHE A 306 -28.35 14.71 -6.42
N ASP A 307 -27.43 13.81 -6.73
CA ASP A 307 -26.62 13.88 -7.95
C ASP A 307 -27.31 13.12 -9.11
N PRO A 308 -27.77 13.83 -10.16
CA PRO A 308 -28.42 13.19 -11.30
C PRO A 308 -27.47 12.33 -12.16
N GLU A 309 -26.15 12.52 -12.08
CA GLU A 309 -25.20 11.71 -12.85
C GLU A 309 -25.00 10.32 -12.22
N THR A 310 -24.98 10.25 -10.89
CA THR A 310 -24.77 8.99 -10.15
C THR A 310 -26.08 8.36 -9.65
N GLY A 311 -27.16 9.13 -9.61
CA GLY A 311 -28.47 8.71 -9.10
C GLY A 311 -28.50 8.51 -7.58
N ARG A 312 -27.60 9.18 -6.85
CA ARG A 312 -27.44 9.02 -5.39
C ARG A 312 -27.44 10.35 -4.68
N TRP A 313 -27.73 10.30 -3.38
CA TRP A 313 -27.60 11.45 -2.50
C TRP A 313 -26.15 11.57 -1.99
N GLU A 314 -25.54 12.73 -2.24
CA GLU A 314 -24.19 13.07 -1.79
C GLU A 314 -24.25 14.13 -0.68
N PRO A 315 -23.39 14.02 0.36
CA PRO A 315 -23.16 15.12 1.30
C PRO A 315 -22.81 16.41 0.57
N ALA A 316 -23.27 17.56 1.09
CA ALA A 316 -23.08 18.86 0.43
C ALA A 316 -21.61 19.18 0.13
N ASP A 317 -20.69 18.86 1.04
CA ASP A 317 -19.24 19.08 0.86
C ASP A 317 -18.67 18.30 -0.33
N LEU A 318 -19.16 17.08 -0.57
CA LEU A 318 -18.74 16.24 -1.70
C LEU A 318 -19.43 16.68 -2.99
N TYR A 319 -20.71 17.03 -2.91
CA TYR A 319 -21.46 17.46 -4.09
C TYR A 319 -20.96 18.80 -4.64
N LEU A 320 -20.69 19.77 -3.76
CA LEU A 320 -20.24 21.12 -4.09
C LEU A 320 -18.72 21.23 -4.32
N SER A 321 -18.02 20.10 -4.45
CA SER A 321 -16.59 20.05 -4.75
C SER A 321 -16.27 19.23 -6.02
N GLY A 322 -15.05 19.42 -6.53
CA GLY A 322 -14.56 18.71 -7.72
C GLY A 322 -15.08 19.33 -9.03
N LEU A 323 -15.73 18.51 -9.86
CA LEU A 323 -16.21 18.91 -11.19
C LEU A 323 -17.50 19.74 -11.13
N VAL A 324 -17.52 20.79 -10.31
CA VAL A 324 -18.69 21.65 -9.98
C VAL A 324 -19.43 22.14 -11.23
N ARG A 325 -18.70 22.52 -12.29
CA ARG A 325 -19.29 22.99 -13.56
C ARG A 325 -20.00 21.88 -14.34
N ARG A 326 -19.48 20.66 -14.31
CA ARG A 326 -20.12 19.50 -14.92
C ARG A 326 -21.38 19.14 -14.14
N LYS A 327 -21.27 19.09 -12.80
CA LYS A 327 -22.42 18.89 -11.90
C LYS A 327 -23.49 19.96 -12.10
N LEU A 328 -23.12 21.22 -12.37
CA LEU A 328 -24.09 22.30 -12.66
C LEU A 328 -24.87 22.03 -13.94
N ASN A 329 -24.19 21.64 -15.02
CA ASN A 329 -24.87 21.32 -16.28
C ASN A 329 -25.84 20.14 -16.12
N ALA A 330 -25.43 19.12 -15.36
CA ALA A 330 -26.29 17.98 -15.05
C ALA A 330 -27.51 18.40 -14.20
N ALA A 331 -27.32 19.26 -13.20
CA ALA A 331 -28.41 19.80 -12.38
C ALA A 331 -29.40 20.65 -13.20
N ILE A 332 -28.91 21.45 -14.16
CA ILE A 332 -29.76 22.22 -15.10
C ILE A 332 -30.57 21.27 -15.99
N ALA A 333 -29.93 20.24 -16.54
CA ALA A 333 -30.62 19.25 -17.38
C ALA A 333 -31.70 18.47 -16.61
N ALA A 334 -31.49 18.24 -15.31
CA ALA A 334 -32.43 17.58 -14.42
C ALA A 334 -33.49 18.51 -13.80
N GLY A 335 -33.37 19.84 -13.96
CA GLY A 335 -34.32 20.81 -13.39
C GLY A 335 -34.26 20.94 -11.86
N LEU A 336 -33.09 20.75 -11.26
CA LEU A 336 -32.90 20.77 -9.80
C LEU A 336 -32.53 22.18 -9.31
N ASP A 337 -33.53 23.04 -9.05
CA ASP A 337 -33.32 24.46 -8.70
C ASP A 337 -32.41 24.68 -7.47
N ALA A 338 -32.57 23.87 -6.42
CA ALA A 338 -31.74 23.95 -5.22
C ALA A 338 -30.26 23.64 -5.51
N ASN A 339 -30.00 22.57 -6.29
CA ASN A 339 -28.66 22.19 -6.71
C ASN A 339 -28.02 23.26 -7.60
N ILE A 340 -28.80 23.83 -8.54
CA ILE A 340 -28.34 24.88 -9.45
C ILE A 340 -27.86 26.09 -8.65
N LYS A 341 -28.68 26.57 -7.71
CA LYS A 341 -28.35 27.72 -6.87
C LYS A 341 -27.09 27.49 -6.04
N ALA A 342 -26.94 26.31 -5.45
CA ALA A 342 -25.78 25.97 -4.63
C ALA A 342 -24.50 25.83 -5.46
N LEU A 343 -24.57 25.19 -6.62
CA LEU A 343 -23.41 25.03 -7.52
C LEU A 343 -23.00 26.33 -8.20
N ASP A 344 -23.94 27.24 -8.47
CA ASP A 344 -23.64 28.57 -9.04
C ASP A 344 -22.87 29.45 -8.03
N ALA A 345 -23.16 29.33 -6.74
CA ALA A 345 -22.46 30.06 -5.68
C ALA A 345 -21.00 29.61 -5.46
N VAL A 346 -20.69 28.35 -5.78
CA VAL A 346 -19.36 27.73 -5.53
C VAL A 346 -18.53 27.65 -6.81
N GLN A 347 -18.88 28.44 -7.84
CA GLN A 347 -18.15 28.39 -9.09
C GLN A 347 -16.70 28.87 -8.92
N PRO A 348 -15.71 28.08 -9.38
CA PRO A 348 -14.32 28.51 -9.31
C PRO A 348 -14.13 29.76 -10.18
N PRO A 349 -13.26 30.69 -9.74
CA PRO A 349 -13.00 31.93 -10.45
C PRO A 349 -12.59 31.65 -11.89
N ARG A 350 -12.93 32.58 -12.77
CA ARG A 350 -12.48 32.53 -14.15
C ARG A 350 -10.97 32.75 -14.16
N TRP A 351 -10.23 31.91 -14.87
CA TRP A 351 -8.82 32.14 -15.13
C TRP A 351 -8.65 33.37 -16.02
N GLU A 352 -7.79 34.30 -15.60
CA GLU A 352 -7.35 35.40 -16.45
C GLU A 352 -6.17 34.97 -17.32
N ALA A 353 -5.87 35.71 -18.38
CA ALA A 353 -4.77 35.36 -19.30
C ALA A 353 -3.41 35.32 -18.59
N GLY A 354 -3.23 36.06 -17.48
CA GLY A 354 -2.01 36.05 -16.67
C GLY A 354 -1.88 34.87 -15.69
N ASP A 355 -2.95 34.10 -15.45
CA ASP A 355 -2.94 32.96 -14.51
C ASP A 355 -2.51 31.64 -15.16
N ILE A 356 -2.29 31.65 -16.48
CA ILE A 356 -2.00 30.46 -17.27
C ILE A 356 -0.61 30.60 -17.85
N THR A 357 0.36 29.81 -17.38
CA THR A 357 1.67 29.69 -18.05
C THR A 357 1.61 28.53 -19.05
N PRO A 358 1.55 28.79 -20.37
CA PRO A 358 1.55 27.73 -21.37
C PRO A 358 2.92 27.06 -21.40
N ASN A 359 3.00 25.82 -20.93
CA ASN A 359 4.17 24.98 -21.17
C ASN A 359 4.03 24.27 -22.52
N LEU A 360 5.12 24.19 -23.29
CA LEU A 360 5.20 23.28 -24.44
C LEU A 360 4.91 21.84 -23.97
N GLY A 361 4.00 21.14 -24.66
CA GLY A 361 3.59 19.78 -24.30
C GLY A 361 2.35 19.69 -23.40
N SER A 362 1.74 20.83 -23.06
CA SER A 362 0.48 20.86 -22.31
C SER A 362 -0.67 20.25 -23.13
N THR A 363 -1.31 19.21 -22.61
CA THR A 363 -2.40 18.47 -23.31
C THR A 363 -3.68 19.29 -23.53
N TRP A 364 -3.84 20.41 -22.82
CA TRP A 364 -4.96 21.34 -22.99
C TRP A 364 -4.74 22.35 -24.13
N ILE A 365 -3.52 22.46 -24.66
CA ILE A 365 -3.21 23.29 -25.84
C ILE A 365 -3.50 22.46 -27.10
N PRO A 366 -4.37 22.93 -28.02
CA PRO A 366 -4.66 22.20 -29.24
C PRO A 366 -3.41 22.00 -30.10
N PRO A 367 -3.22 20.83 -30.75
CA PRO A 367 -2.06 20.57 -31.61
C PRO A 367 -1.86 21.62 -32.72
N GLN A 368 -2.93 22.24 -33.16
CA GLN A 368 -2.98 23.26 -34.20
C GLN A 368 -2.21 24.52 -33.79
N VAL A 369 -2.18 24.84 -32.49
CA VAL A 369 -1.38 25.93 -31.95
C VAL A 369 0.11 25.64 -32.16
N TYR A 370 0.55 24.41 -31.89
CA TYR A 370 1.93 23.99 -32.12
C TYR A 370 2.29 23.93 -33.61
N ALA A 371 1.34 23.52 -34.46
CA ALA A 371 1.53 23.56 -35.91
C ALA A 371 1.73 25.00 -36.42
N ASP A 372 0.92 25.95 -35.94
CA ASP A 372 1.06 27.37 -36.31
C ASP A 372 2.35 27.99 -35.76
N PHE A 373 2.80 27.58 -34.57
CA PHE A 373 4.10 27.98 -34.06
C PHE A 373 5.26 27.50 -34.95
N LEU A 374 5.20 26.26 -35.47
CA LEU A 374 6.20 25.79 -36.44
C LEU A 374 6.20 26.63 -37.73
N LYS A 375 5.05 27.12 -38.19
CA LYS A 375 5.00 28.07 -39.33
C LYS A 375 5.67 29.39 -38.97
N HIS A 376 5.46 29.88 -37.76
CA HIS A 376 6.14 31.09 -37.24
C HIS A 376 7.66 30.94 -37.20
N LEU A 377 8.17 29.74 -36.89
CA LEU A 377 9.60 29.43 -36.99
C LEU A 377 10.14 29.35 -38.43
N GLY A 378 9.27 29.47 -39.44
CA GLY A 378 9.63 29.53 -40.86
C GLY A 378 9.36 28.26 -41.67
N TYR A 379 8.76 27.22 -41.08
CA TYR A 379 8.41 26.00 -41.81
C TYR A 379 7.20 26.25 -42.74
N GLY A 380 7.26 25.71 -43.96
CA GLY A 380 6.24 25.94 -44.98
C GLY A 380 4.95 25.15 -44.72
N ARG A 381 5.09 23.84 -44.44
CA ARG A 381 3.97 22.98 -44.03
C ARG A 381 4.33 22.34 -42.70
N SER A 382 3.41 22.40 -41.75
CA SER A 382 3.57 21.81 -40.43
C SER A 382 2.27 21.16 -39.98
N ALA A 383 2.39 19.99 -39.35
CA ALA A 383 1.31 19.28 -38.72
C ALA A 383 1.78 18.71 -37.38
N VAL A 384 0.95 18.86 -36.36
CA VAL A 384 1.20 18.26 -35.04
C VAL A 384 -0.01 17.41 -34.70
N VAL A 385 0.23 16.17 -34.28
CA VAL A 385 -0.81 15.21 -33.92
C VAL A 385 -0.58 14.74 -32.50
N PHE A 386 -1.60 14.84 -31.66
CA PHE A 386 -1.58 14.28 -30.32
C PHE A 386 -2.16 12.87 -30.33
N GLN A 387 -1.45 11.90 -29.75
CA GLN A 387 -1.89 10.52 -29.59
C GLN A 387 -2.34 10.27 -28.13
N PRO A 388 -3.66 10.18 -27.85
CA PRO A 388 -4.15 10.08 -26.46
C PRO A 388 -3.71 8.83 -25.70
N VAL A 389 -3.47 7.71 -26.40
CA VAL A 389 -3.12 6.42 -25.78
C VAL A 389 -1.67 6.41 -25.27
N SER A 390 -0.75 6.99 -26.04
CA SER A 390 0.67 7.09 -25.70
C SER A 390 1.02 8.39 -24.98
N ASN A 391 0.09 9.36 -24.95
CA ASN A 391 0.31 10.73 -24.46
C ASN A 391 1.53 11.40 -25.10
N LEU A 392 1.69 11.20 -26.41
CA LEU A 392 2.79 11.76 -27.20
C LEU A 392 2.27 12.69 -28.30
N PHE A 393 3.05 13.73 -28.57
CA PHE A 393 2.90 14.60 -29.74
C PHE A 393 3.86 14.12 -30.83
N GLY A 394 3.33 13.92 -32.03
CA GLY A 394 4.14 13.75 -33.24
C GLY A 394 4.21 15.06 -34.01
N VAL A 395 5.40 15.44 -34.44
CA VAL A 395 5.62 16.65 -35.24
C VAL A 395 6.04 16.28 -36.66
N GLN A 396 5.39 16.89 -37.64
CA GLN A 396 5.78 16.83 -39.05
C GLN A 396 5.98 18.26 -39.55
N ALA A 397 7.15 18.54 -40.09
CA ALA A 397 7.48 19.84 -40.65
C ALA A 397 8.26 19.67 -41.97
N ASP A 398 7.78 20.32 -43.02
CA ASP A 398 8.42 20.35 -44.34
C ASP A 398 9.12 21.70 -44.57
N GLY A 399 10.31 21.64 -45.16
CA GLY A 399 11.14 22.80 -45.47
C GLY A 399 12.16 23.10 -44.38
N ASN A 400 12.83 24.25 -44.52
CA ASN A 400 13.84 24.69 -43.57
C ASN A 400 13.27 25.77 -42.65
N PRO A 401 13.69 25.82 -41.37
CA PRO A 401 13.36 26.93 -40.49
C PRO A 401 13.96 28.25 -41.03
N ALA A 402 13.47 29.38 -40.55
CA ALA A 402 14.10 30.67 -40.81
C ALA A 402 15.55 30.67 -40.30
N SER A 403 16.45 31.39 -40.97
CA SER A 403 17.89 31.33 -40.70
C SER A 403 18.30 31.62 -39.25
N GLN A 404 17.50 32.41 -38.52
CA GLN A 404 17.74 32.71 -37.10
C GLN A 404 17.48 31.51 -36.16
N TRP A 405 16.63 30.58 -36.59
CA TRP A 405 16.26 29.39 -35.84
C TRP A 405 17.05 28.15 -36.26
N ALA A 406 17.78 28.21 -37.39
CA ALA A 406 18.57 27.10 -37.89
C ALA A 406 19.66 26.66 -36.89
N THR A 407 19.90 25.35 -36.84
CA THR A 407 20.96 24.71 -36.07
C THR A 407 21.98 24.08 -37.01
N SER A 408 23.17 23.74 -36.49
CA SER A 408 24.18 23.02 -37.26
C SER A 408 23.71 21.61 -37.64
N ASP A 409 24.30 21.03 -38.71
CA ASP A 409 23.95 19.69 -39.21
C ASP A 409 24.16 18.57 -38.17
N ARG A 410 24.93 18.83 -37.10
CA ARG A 410 25.18 17.88 -36.01
C ARG A 410 24.19 18.03 -34.85
N ALA A 411 23.62 19.22 -34.68
CA ALA A 411 22.62 19.51 -33.65
C ALA A 411 21.22 19.03 -34.08
N LEU A 412 20.29 18.99 -33.13
CA LEU A 412 18.89 18.69 -33.43
C LEU A 412 18.29 19.81 -34.29
N SER A 413 17.49 19.45 -35.29
CA SER A 413 16.73 20.43 -36.05
C SER A 413 15.67 21.11 -35.15
N PRO A 414 15.25 22.35 -35.45
CA PRO A 414 14.24 23.03 -34.64
C PRO A 414 12.91 22.28 -34.54
N ALA A 415 12.53 21.51 -35.57
CA ALA A 415 11.34 20.67 -35.52
C ALA A 415 11.50 19.51 -34.51
N GLU A 416 12.67 18.86 -34.47
CA GLU A 416 12.99 17.81 -33.48
C GLU A 416 13.12 18.38 -32.08
N ILE A 417 13.65 19.60 -31.94
CA ILE A 417 13.71 20.31 -30.66
C ILE A 417 12.28 20.54 -30.14
N VAL A 418 11.38 21.08 -30.97
CA VAL A 418 9.97 21.28 -30.61
C VAL A 418 9.31 19.95 -30.26
N GLU A 419 9.48 18.91 -31.07
CA GLU A 419 8.90 17.58 -30.79
C GLU A 419 9.37 17.01 -29.44
N ARG A 420 10.66 17.13 -29.14
CA ARG A 420 11.21 16.67 -27.85
C ARG A 420 10.72 17.51 -26.68
N LEU A 421 10.62 18.82 -26.85
CA LEU A 421 10.07 19.72 -25.82
C LEU A 421 8.59 19.41 -25.55
N LEU A 422 7.79 19.16 -26.60
CA LEU A 422 6.38 18.75 -26.45
C LEU A 422 6.23 17.44 -25.66
N ASN A 423 7.21 16.55 -25.73
CA ASN A 423 7.19 15.23 -25.10
C ASN A 423 8.04 15.17 -23.81
N SER A 424 8.51 16.30 -23.28
CA SER A 424 9.45 16.35 -22.14
C SER A 424 10.70 15.46 -22.31
N ALA A 425 11.13 15.25 -23.55
CA ALA A 425 12.27 14.40 -23.88
C ALA A 425 13.58 15.20 -23.83
N PRO A 426 14.72 14.58 -23.45
CA PRO A 426 16.00 15.27 -23.37
C PRO A 426 16.48 15.72 -24.75
N LEU A 427 16.92 16.97 -24.84
CA LEU A 427 17.62 17.54 -26.00
C LEU A 427 19.08 17.04 -25.99
N LYS A 428 19.26 15.75 -26.27
CA LYS A 428 20.55 15.06 -26.27
C LYS A 428 20.84 14.48 -27.65
N VAL A 429 22.02 14.81 -28.19
CA VAL A 429 22.55 14.27 -29.44
C VAL A 429 23.54 13.15 -29.13
N THR A 430 23.40 12.01 -29.81
CA THR A 430 24.31 10.88 -29.64
C THR A 430 24.76 10.35 -30.99
N TYR A 431 26.03 9.98 -31.11
CA TYR A 431 26.59 9.32 -32.28
C TYR A 431 27.12 7.94 -31.91
N ARG A 432 27.23 7.04 -32.90
CA ARG A 432 27.86 5.73 -32.72
C ARG A 432 29.28 5.79 -33.29
N ASP A 433 30.23 5.28 -32.53
CA ASP A 433 31.60 5.10 -33.01
C ASP A 433 31.71 3.91 -33.98
N SER A 434 32.90 3.71 -34.56
CA SER A 434 33.21 2.59 -35.46
C SER A 434 33.14 1.21 -34.80
N GLU A 435 33.03 1.15 -33.47
CA GLU A 435 32.88 -0.08 -32.67
C GLU A 435 31.42 -0.34 -32.25
N GLY A 436 30.48 0.53 -32.65
CA GLY A 436 29.05 0.42 -32.37
C GLY A 436 28.64 0.92 -30.99
N LYS A 437 29.54 1.56 -30.23
CA LYS A 437 29.25 2.14 -28.92
C LYS A 437 28.70 3.56 -29.09
N THR A 438 27.63 3.86 -28.36
CA THR A 438 26.98 5.17 -28.37
C THR A 438 27.73 6.15 -27.48
N HIS A 439 28.16 7.27 -28.04
CA HIS A 439 28.76 8.42 -27.34
C HIS A 439 27.84 9.63 -27.44
N VAL A 440 28.00 10.56 -26.52
CA VAL A 440 27.24 11.82 -26.48
C VAL A 440 28.05 12.88 -27.20
N ASP A 441 27.43 13.59 -28.14
CA ASP A 441 28.04 14.78 -28.72
C ASP A 441 27.77 15.96 -27.79
N GLU A 442 28.75 16.33 -26.98
CA GLU A 442 28.61 17.39 -25.98
C GLU A 442 28.38 18.76 -26.62
N GLU A 443 29.01 19.04 -27.76
CA GLU A 443 28.92 20.31 -28.47
C GLU A 443 27.55 20.48 -29.14
N ALA A 444 27.12 19.46 -29.89
CA ALA A 444 25.81 19.47 -30.55
C ALA A 444 24.64 19.41 -29.55
N THR A 445 24.84 18.73 -28.41
CA THR A 445 23.88 18.71 -27.29
C THR A 445 23.75 20.10 -26.66
N ALA A 446 24.87 20.80 -26.40
CA ALA A 446 24.85 22.14 -25.85
C ALA A 446 24.16 23.14 -26.79
N GLU A 447 24.46 23.10 -28.09
CA GLU A 447 23.79 23.93 -29.10
C GLU A 447 22.28 23.69 -29.12
N SER A 448 21.85 22.43 -29.12
CA SER A 448 20.44 22.04 -29.10
C SER A 448 19.71 22.54 -27.85
N GLN A 449 20.38 22.54 -26.70
CA GLN A 449 19.82 23.04 -25.44
C GLN A 449 19.67 24.57 -25.42
N ILE A 450 20.67 25.29 -25.92
CA ILE A 450 20.62 26.75 -26.06
C ILE A 450 19.47 27.12 -27.00
N LYS A 451 19.42 26.50 -28.19
CA LYS A 451 18.37 26.77 -29.16
C LYS A 451 16.99 26.35 -28.66
N GLY A 452 16.89 25.25 -27.91
CA GLY A 452 15.65 24.83 -27.26
C GLY A 452 15.12 25.86 -26.24
N THR A 453 16.02 26.51 -25.51
CA THR A 453 15.65 27.59 -24.59
C THR A 453 15.16 28.83 -25.34
N GLU A 454 15.82 29.20 -26.43
CA GLU A 454 15.39 30.31 -27.29
C GLU A 454 14.02 30.05 -27.92
N ILE A 455 13.80 28.86 -28.47
CA ILE A 455 12.52 28.45 -29.07
C ILE A 455 11.40 28.43 -28.01
N PHE A 456 11.70 27.98 -26.79
CA PHE A 456 10.73 27.99 -25.70
C PHE A 456 10.32 29.42 -25.31
N ASN A 457 11.29 30.33 -25.16
CA ASN A 457 11.00 31.72 -24.84
C ASN A 457 10.22 32.42 -25.97
N GLU A 458 10.59 32.16 -27.23
CA GLU A 458 9.84 32.67 -28.39
C GLU A 458 8.40 32.14 -28.42
N PHE A 459 8.19 30.87 -28.06
CA PHE A 459 6.84 30.32 -27.97
C PHE A 459 6.00 31.07 -26.94
N LEU A 460 6.57 31.38 -25.77
CA LEU A 460 5.87 32.18 -24.75
C LEU A 460 5.53 33.58 -25.31
N ASP A 461 6.51 34.28 -25.86
CA ASP A 461 6.30 35.62 -26.40
C ASP A 461 5.28 35.64 -27.54
N TRP A 462 5.38 34.71 -28.49
CA TRP A 462 4.45 34.58 -29.61
C TRP A 462 3.02 34.22 -29.16
N ALA A 463 2.90 33.29 -28.21
CA ALA A 463 1.60 32.84 -27.72
C ALA A 463 0.87 33.91 -26.88
N PHE A 464 1.58 34.87 -26.30
CA PHE A 464 0.99 35.98 -25.52
C PHE A 464 0.89 37.32 -26.26
N GLN A 465 1.77 37.62 -27.22
CA GLN A 465 1.68 38.83 -28.04
C GLN A 465 0.53 38.75 -29.05
N SER A 466 0.27 37.56 -29.57
CA SER A 466 -0.96 37.29 -30.28
C SER A 466 -2.05 37.06 -29.22
N ASP A 467 -3.01 37.96 -29.11
CA ASP A 467 -4.22 37.85 -28.25
C ASP A 467 -5.16 36.68 -28.69
N ASP A 468 -4.55 35.64 -29.28
CA ASP A 468 -5.08 34.60 -30.14
C ASP A 468 -5.01 33.25 -29.42
N LEU A 469 -3.98 32.98 -28.61
CA LEU A 469 -3.93 31.78 -27.77
C LEU A 469 -5.14 31.72 -26.83
N PRO A 470 -5.51 32.77 -26.06
CA PRO A 470 -6.72 32.73 -25.24
C PRO A 470 -7.97 32.46 -26.08
N ARG A 471 -8.08 32.94 -27.32
CA ARG A 471 -9.27 32.74 -28.17
C ARG A 471 -9.35 31.33 -28.77
N ARG A 472 -8.21 30.69 -29.00
CA ARG A 472 -8.05 29.39 -29.67
C ARG A 472 -7.97 28.19 -28.74
N LEU A 473 -7.70 28.42 -27.45
CA LEU A 473 -7.92 27.37 -26.46
C LEU A 473 -9.36 26.89 -26.61
N PRO A 474 -9.61 25.57 -26.52
CA PRO A 474 -10.97 25.10 -26.41
C PRO A 474 -11.61 25.96 -25.34
N SER A 475 -12.84 26.39 -25.56
CA SER A 475 -13.72 26.60 -24.43
C SER A 475 -13.58 25.34 -23.61
N GLY A 476 -12.73 25.36 -22.58
CA GLY A 476 -12.74 24.31 -21.58
C GLY A 476 -14.14 24.29 -21.00
N PRO A 477 -14.38 23.53 -19.94
CA PRO A 477 -15.59 23.71 -19.16
C PRO A 477 -15.71 25.12 -18.52
N GLY A 478 -15.21 26.21 -19.13
CA GLY A 478 -15.14 27.58 -18.64
C GLY A 478 -15.30 28.69 -19.66
N ARG A 479 -15.90 28.46 -20.83
CA ARG A 479 -16.37 29.58 -21.67
C ARG A 479 -17.81 29.35 -22.11
N ARG A 480 -18.73 30.16 -21.59
CA ARG A 480 -19.95 30.47 -22.34
C ARG A 480 -19.55 31.29 -23.57
N PRO A 481 -20.18 31.08 -24.73
CA PRO A 481 -20.19 32.12 -25.75
C PRO A 481 -20.91 33.35 -25.18
N LEU A 482 -20.34 34.54 -25.39
CA LEU A 482 -21.07 35.79 -25.14
C LEU A 482 -22.25 35.86 -26.14
N PRO A 483 -23.38 36.48 -25.76
CA PRO A 483 -24.49 36.73 -26.67
C PRO A 483 -24.11 37.62 -27.85
#